data_AF-A0A1W6MTH2-F1
#
_entry.id   AF-A0A1W6MTH2-F1
#
_cell.length_a   1.000
_cell.length_b   1.000
_cell.length_c   1.000
_cell.angle_alpha   90.00
_cell.angle_beta   90.00
_cell.angle_gamma   90.00
#
_symmetry.space_group_name_H-M   'P 1'
#
loop_
_entity.id
_entity.type
_entity.pdbx_description
1 polymer ?
#
loop_
_entity_poly.entity_id
_entity_poly.type
_entity_poly.pdbx_seq_one_letter_code
_entity_poly.pdbx_strand_id
1 'polypeptide(L)'
;MTGPHQLPAVSTKFRVGKKFVCEMSFGPSGLACEWSPRVPDHLSKKDLRTYRQRRDMLLAEVAALIGAPVGVADGRGCGFVMSVIRPEDAAQAEGRA
;
A
#
# COMPACT_ATOMS: atom_id res chain seq x y z
N MET A 1 18.20 18.75 17.76
CA MET A 1 17.18 17.87 18.35
C MET A 1 16.10 17.65 17.31
N THR A 2 16.19 16.60 16.52
CA THR A 2 15.15 16.20 15.57
C THR A 2 14.02 15.56 16.38
N GLY A 3 12.91 16.29 16.53
CA GLY A 3 11.68 15.69 17.06
C GLY A 3 11.27 14.50 16.21
N PRO A 4 10.47 13.55 16.72
CA PRO A 4 9.99 12.44 15.90
C PRO A 4 9.31 13.04 14.68
N HIS A 5 9.88 12.81 13.50
CA HIS A 5 9.24 13.16 12.24
C HIS A 5 7.96 12.33 12.19
N GLN A 6 6.87 12.91 12.69
CA GLN A 6 5.58 12.27 12.68
C GLN A 6 5.18 12.18 11.21
N LEU A 7 5.35 10.99 10.64
CA LEU A 7 4.94 10.72 9.28
C LEU A 7 3.43 10.97 9.19
N PRO A 8 2.96 11.75 8.20
CA PRO A 8 1.53 11.95 8.01
C PRO A 8 0.85 10.60 7.86
N ALA A 9 -0.23 10.38 8.61
CA ALA A 9 -1.01 9.16 8.49
C ALA A 9 -1.74 9.19 7.15
N VAL A 10 -1.28 8.37 6.21
CA VAL A 10 -1.94 8.21 4.90
C VAL A 10 -2.77 6.94 4.96
N SER A 11 -4.04 7.02 4.59
CA SER A 11 -4.93 5.87 4.57
C SER A 11 -5.81 5.84 3.34
N THR A 12 -6.08 4.64 2.84
CA THR A 12 -7.02 4.43 1.74
C THR A 12 -7.90 3.22 1.99
N LYS A 13 -9.14 3.28 1.51
CA LYS A 13 -10.12 2.21 1.64
C LYS A 13 -10.68 1.86 0.27
N PHE A 14 -10.58 0.59 -0.10
CA PHE A 14 -11.00 0.15 -1.42
C PHE A 14 -11.53 -1.29 -1.40
N ARG A 15 -12.35 -1.60 -2.40
CA ARG A 15 -12.90 -2.93 -2.58
C ARG A 15 -11.91 -3.83 -3.31
N VAL A 16 -11.78 -5.08 -2.84
CA VAL A 16 -11.00 -6.14 -3.48
C VAL A 16 -11.97 -7.25 -3.89
N GLY A 17 -12.17 -7.38 -5.20
CA GLY A 17 -13.20 -8.25 -5.76
C GLY A 17 -14.61 -7.84 -5.31
N LYS A 18 -15.52 -8.81 -5.21
CA LYS A 18 -16.91 -8.55 -4.78
C LYS A 18 -17.12 -8.65 -3.26
N LYS A 19 -16.22 -9.30 -2.54
CA LYS A 19 -16.48 -9.74 -1.15
C LYS A 19 -15.72 -8.96 -0.09
N PHE A 20 -14.59 -8.37 -0.44
CA PHE A 20 -13.66 -7.83 0.54
C PHE A 20 -13.53 -6.32 0.42
N VAL A 21 -13.40 -5.66 1.56
CA VAL A 21 -12.94 -4.29 1.67
C VAL A 21 -11.61 -4.32 2.40
N CYS A 22 -10.61 -3.66 1.84
CA CYS A 22 -9.31 -3.46 2.46
C CYS A 22 -9.17 -1.98 2.82
N GLU A 23 -8.82 -1.73 4.07
CA GLU A 23 -8.40 -0.43 4.57
C GLU A 23 -6.91 -0.51 4.86
N MET A 24 -6.14 0.34 4.20
CA MET A 24 -4.70 0.43 4.36
C MET A 24 -4.35 1.73 5.05
N SER A 25 -3.44 1.68 6.00
CA SER A 25 -2.91 2.86 6.66
C SER A 25 -1.39 2.74 6.76
N PHE A 26 -0.68 3.83 6.49
CA PHE A 26 0.74 3.94 6.70
C PHE A 26 1.00 4.84 7.91
N GLY A 27 1.75 4.34 8.88
CA GLY A 27 2.08 5.08 10.10
C GLY A 27 3.51 4.79 10.58
N PRO A 28 3.88 5.22 11.80
CA PRO A 28 5.22 5.05 12.35
C PRO A 28 5.68 3.59 12.41
N SER A 29 4.74 2.65 12.56
CA SER A 29 5.00 1.21 12.60
C SER A 29 5.04 0.55 11.21
N GLY A 30 4.93 1.33 10.14
CA GLY A 30 4.87 0.85 8.75
C GLY A 30 3.44 0.76 8.21
N LEU A 31 3.25 -0.13 7.22
CA LEU A 31 1.97 -0.35 6.54
C LEU A 31 1.10 -1.35 7.32
N ALA A 32 -0.09 -0.92 7.72
CA ALA A 32 -1.16 -1.78 8.24
C ALA A 32 -2.23 -2.01 7.17
N CYS A 33 -2.85 -3.20 7.20
CA CYS A 33 -3.94 -3.58 6.31
C CYS A 33 -5.05 -4.26 7.13
N GLU A 34 -6.21 -3.62 7.21
CA GLU A 34 -7.41 -4.18 7.81
C GLU A 34 -8.37 -4.68 6.73
N TRP A 35 -8.99 -5.83 6.98
CA TRP A 35 -9.84 -6.50 6.00
C TRP A 35 -11.22 -6.78 6.59
N SER A 36 -12.26 -6.49 5.82
CA SER A 36 -13.65 -6.79 6.17
C SER A 36 -14.32 -7.67 5.10
N PRO A 37 -15.10 -8.71 5.47
CA PRO A 37 -15.45 -9.10 6.86
C PRO A 37 -14.35 -9.87 7.59
N ARG A 38 -13.36 -10.40 6.87
CA ARG A 38 -12.19 -11.10 7.41
C ARG A 38 -11.02 -11.01 6.44
N VAL A 39 -9.82 -11.34 6.90
CA VAL A 39 -8.65 -11.49 6.03
C VAL A 39 -8.92 -12.61 5.01
N PRO A 40 -8.73 -12.36 3.69
CA PRO A 40 -8.91 -13.39 2.68
C PRO A 40 -7.86 -14.50 2.82
N ASP A 41 -8.31 -15.76 2.92
CA ASP A 41 -7.42 -16.94 2.91
C ASP A 41 -6.65 -17.01 1.57
N HIS A 42 -7.36 -16.74 0.47
CA HIS A 42 -6.82 -16.67 -0.88
C HIS A 42 -7.47 -15.53 -1.66
N LEU A 43 -6.66 -14.83 -2.46
CA LEU A 43 -7.14 -13.87 -3.46
C LEU A 43 -6.98 -14.48 -4.85
N SER A 44 -7.95 -14.22 -5.73
CA SER A 44 -7.76 -14.51 -7.15
C SER A 44 -6.60 -13.68 -7.70
N LYS A 45 -5.97 -14.11 -8.80
CA LYS A 45 -4.90 -13.31 -9.46
C LYS A 45 -5.34 -11.88 -9.77
N LYS A 46 -6.60 -11.72 -10.20
CA LYS A 46 -7.19 -10.40 -10.48
C LYS A 46 -7.31 -9.55 -9.23
N ASP A 47 -7.84 -10.12 -8.15
CA ASP A 47 -8.02 -9.41 -6.88
C ASP A 47 -6.67 -9.07 -6.23
N LEU A 48 -5.69 -9.97 -6.32
CA LEU A 48 -4.32 -9.72 -5.87
C LEU A 48 -3.67 -8.57 -6.64
N ARG A 49 -3.90 -8.50 -7.97
CA ARG A 49 -3.43 -7.37 -8.79
C ARG A 49 -4.09 -6.06 -8.36
N THR A 50 -5.41 -6.04 -8.13
CA THR A 50 -6.12 -4.85 -7.64
C THR A 50 -5.59 -4.41 -6.27
N TYR A 51 -5.38 -5.35 -5.35
CA TYR A 51 -4.78 -5.08 -4.05
C TYR A 51 -3.40 -4.44 -4.19
N ARG A 52 -2.50 -5.04 -4.99
CA ARG A 52 -1.13 -4.52 -5.20
C ARG A 52 -1.15 -3.14 -5.84
N GLN A 53 -1.98 -2.93 -6.85
CA GLN A 53 -2.09 -1.62 -7.50
C GLN A 53 -2.50 -0.53 -6.50
N ARG A 54 -3.49 -0.80 -5.65
CA ARG A 54 -3.96 0.17 -4.64
C ARG A 54 -2.94 0.39 -3.52
N ARG A 55 -2.24 -0.66 -3.11
CA ARG A 55 -1.09 -0.57 -2.19
C ARG A 55 -0.01 0.34 -2.79
N ASP A 56 0.35 0.11 -4.04
CA ASP A 56 1.47 0.82 -4.67
C ASP A 56 1.12 2.31 -4.87
N MET A 57 -0.14 2.66 -5.15
CA MET A 57 -0.61 4.05 -5.17
C MET A 57 -0.47 4.73 -3.80
N LEU A 58 -0.90 4.07 -2.72
CA LEU A 58 -0.76 4.61 -1.37
C LEU A 58 0.73 4.81 -1.01
N LEU A 59 1.57 3.84 -1.36
CA LEU A 59 3.00 3.92 -1.05
C LEU A 59 3.74 4.93 -1.92
N ALA A 60 3.26 5.23 -3.13
CA ALA A 60 3.77 6.32 -3.94
C ALA A 60 3.45 7.68 -3.29
N GLU A 61 2.24 7.84 -2.75
CA GLU A 61 1.85 9.02 -1.97
C GLU A 61 2.76 9.17 -0.73
N VAL A 62 3.01 8.07 -0.01
CA VAL A 62 3.95 8.07 1.12
C VAL A 62 5.37 8.44 0.66
N ALA A 63 5.87 7.86 -0.44
CA ALA A 63 7.20 8.16 -0.99
C ALA A 63 7.35 9.65 -1.33
N ALA A 64 6.30 10.25 -1.92
CA ALA A 64 6.24 11.67 -2.21
C ALA A 64 6.26 12.53 -0.94
N LEU A 65 5.49 12.15 0.09
CA LEU A 65 5.43 12.88 1.36
C LEU A 65 6.75 12.83 2.15
N ILE A 66 7.45 11.70 2.13
CA ILE A 66 8.75 11.56 2.80
C ILE A 66 9.93 12.05 1.95
N GLY A 67 9.71 12.27 0.65
CA GLY A 67 10.75 12.66 -0.30
C GLY A 67 11.80 11.57 -0.55
N ALA A 68 11.45 10.30 -0.32
CA ALA A 68 12.38 9.17 -0.40
C ALA A 68 11.67 7.90 -0.90
N PRO A 69 12.39 6.96 -1.56
CA PRO A 69 11.80 5.71 -2.00
C PRO A 69 11.31 4.83 -0.84
N VAL A 70 10.21 4.11 -1.06
CA VAL A 70 9.65 3.13 -0.12
C VAL A 70 9.95 1.72 -0.61
N GLY A 71 10.67 0.95 0.20
CA GLY A 71 10.88 -0.48 -0.01
C GLY A 71 9.71 -1.31 0.52
N VAL A 72 9.25 -2.29 -0.26
CA VAL A 72 8.17 -3.20 0.10
C VAL A 72 8.68 -4.62 0.03
N ALA A 73 8.57 -5.34 1.14
CA ALA A 73 8.78 -6.79 1.21
C ALA A 73 7.41 -7.49 1.30
N ASP A 74 6.95 -8.11 0.21
CA ASP A 74 5.73 -8.94 0.19
C ASP A 74 6.14 -10.41 0.36
N GLY A 75 5.87 -10.97 1.53
CA GLY A 75 6.10 -12.37 1.84
C GLY A 75 4.81 -13.17 1.79
N ARG A 76 4.60 -13.95 0.73
CA ARG A 76 3.62 -15.05 0.72
C ARG A 76 4.25 -16.29 0.13
N GLY A 77 4.71 -17.22 0.97
CA GLY A 77 5.08 -18.58 0.60
C GLY A 77 6.18 -18.71 -0.47
N CYS A 78 7.33 -19.25 -0.08
CA CYS A 78 8.45 -19.65 -0.96
C CYS A 78 9.16 -18.54 -1.76
N GLY A 79 8.95 -17.26 -1.45
CA GLY A 79 9.73 -16.18 -2.04
C GLY A 79 9.42 -14.80 -1.46
N PHE A 80 10.45 -13.95 -1.38
CA PHE A 80 10.31 -12.53 -1.06
C PHE A 80 10.29 -11.76 -2.37
N VAL A 81 9.23 -10.97 -2.60
CA VAL A 81 9.25 -9.96 -3.66
C VAL A 81 9.60 -8.64 -3.01
N MET A 82 10.75 -8.08 -3.41
CA MET A 82 11.16 -6.73 -3.05
C MET A 82 10.76 -5.78 -4.17
N SER A 83 9.97 -4.77 -3.84
CA SER A 83 9.61 -3.68 -4.75
C SER A 83 10.09 -2.36 -4.17
N VAL A 84 10.55 -1.45 -5.02
CA VAL A 84 10.91 -0.08 -4.62
C VAL A 84 9.95 0.84 -5.33
N ILE A 85 9.22 1.65 -4.56
CA ILE A 85 8.30 2.66 -5.07
C ILE A 85 8.97 4.00 -4.89
N ARG A 86 9.08 4.75 -5.98
CA ARG A 86 9.79 6.02 -5.99
C ARG A 86 8.82 7.19 -5.88
N PRO A 87 9.26 8.34 -5.34
CA PRO A 87 8.42 9.53 -5.25
C PRO A 87 7.84 9.98 -6.60
N GLU A 88 8.58 9.79 -7.70
CA GLU A 88 8.11 10.15 -9.04
C GLU A 88 6.92 9.31 -9.55
N ASP A 89 6.67 8.14 -8.96
CA ASP A 89 5.58 7.25 -9.38
C ASP A 89 4.19 7.79 -8.96
N ALA A 90 4.13 8.72 -8.00
CA ALA A 90 2.88 9.31 -7.50
C ALA A 90 2.12 10.09 -8.59
N ALA A 91 2.84 10.71 -9.53
CA ALA A 91 2.25 11.52 -10.61
C ALA A 91 1.44 10.70 -11.64
N GLN A 92 1.61 9.36 -11.68
CA GLN A 92 0.85 8.48 -12.58
C GLN A 92 -0.45 7.95 -11.98
N ALA A 93 -0.69 8.17 -10.68
CA ALA A 93 -1.85 7.63 -9.96
C ALA A 93 -3.15 8.42 -10.20
N GLU A 94 -3.07 9.71 -10.56
CA GLU A 94 -4.24 10.58 -10.78
C GLU A 94 -4.67 10.68 -12.26
N GLY A 95 -3.92 10.10 -13.20
CA GLY A 95 -4.12 10.28 -14.64
C GLY A 95 -5.16 9.39 -15.34
N ARG A 96 -6.19 8.89 -14.64
CA ARG A 96 -7.34 8.18 -15.26
C ARG A 96 -8.61 8.38 -14.44
N ALA A 97 -9.23 9.54 -14.60
CA ALA A 97 -10.67 9.71 -14.43
C ALA A 97 -11.40 9.33 -15.73
#